data_AF-A0A1W9GTG6-F1
#
_entry.id   AF-A0A1W9GTG6-F1
#
_cell.length_a   1.000
_cell.length_b   1.000
_cell.length_c   1.000
_cell.angle_alpha   90.00
_cell.angle_beta   90.00
_cell.angle_gamma   90.00
#
_symmetry.space_group_name_H-M   'P 1'
#
loop_
_entity.id
_entity.type
_entity.pdbx_description
1 polymer ?
#
loop_
_entity_poly.entity_id
_entity_poly.type
_entity_poly.pdbx_seq_one_letter_code
_entity_poly.pdbx_strand_id
1 'polypeptide(L)' 'MKITSKAKLSEKGQVILDSLQKAVTQELEKKRRLGQYAVVWRDGGPVMIGEDAPKASENPASYETDKSF' A
#
# COMPACT_ATOMS: atom_id res chain seq x y z
N MET A 1 11.44 3.51 7.44
CA MET A 1 11.20 3.34 8.89
C MET A 1 10.70 1.93 9.15
N LYS A 2 11.44 1.10 9.89
CA LYS A 2 10.99 -0.24 10.30
C LYS A 2 10.28 -0.11 11.64
N ILE A 3 8.96 0.09 11.64
CA ILE A 3 8.15 -0.08 12.85
C ILE A 3 7.87 -1.57 13.08
N THR A 4 8.91 -2.34 13.36
CA THR A 4 8.79 -3.73 13.83
C THR A 4 8.82 -3.74 15.36
N SER A 5 7.82 -3.14 15.99
CA SER A 5 7.41 -3.61 17.32
C SER A 5 6.40 -4.72 17.09
N LYS A 6 6.85 -5.99 17.07
CA LYS A 6 5.99 -7.14 17.35
C LYS A 6 5.59 -7.10 18.83
N ALA A 7 4.87 -6.05 19.22
CA ALA A 7 4.14 -6.06 20.47
C ALA A 7 2.92 -6.94 20.21
N LYS A 8 2.83 -8.09 20.90
CA LYS A 8 1.59 -8.86 20.93
C LYS A 8 0.49 -7.91 21.39
N LEU A 9 -0.39 -7.52 20.47
CA LEU A 9 -1.48 -6.61 20.78
C LEU A 9 -2.36 -7.28 21.85
N SER A 10 -2.85 -6.49 22.80
CA SER A 10 -3.96 -6.91 23.67
C SER A 10 -5.13 -7.38 22.80
N GLU A 11 -6.00 -8.25 23.30
CA GLU A 11 -7.16 -8.77 22.55
C GLU A 11 -7.97 -7.65 21.87
N LYS A 12 -8.18 -6.52 22.57
CA LYS A 12 -8.84 -5.34 22.00
C LYS A 12 -8.05 -4.74 20.83
N GLY A 13 -6.73 -4.70 20.93
CA GLY A 13 -5.85 -4.20 19.87
C GLY A 13 -5.86 -5.10 18.64
N GLN A 14 -5.99 -6.42 18.81
CA GLN A 14 -6.15 -7.35 17.69
C GLN A 14 -7.48 -7.12 16.97
N VAL A 15 -8.58 -6.94 17.71
CA VAL A 15 -9.90 -6.65 17.13
C VAL A 15 -9.88 -5.34 16.33
N ILE A 16 -9.22 -4.30 16.84
CA ILE A 16 -9.06 -3.02 16.14
C ILE A 16 -8.24 -3.22 14.86
N LEU A 17 -7.12 -3.92 14.95
CA LEU A 17 -6.25 -4.18 13.80
C LEU A 17 -7.00 -4.97 12.71
N ASP A 18 -7.73 -6.01 13.08
CA ASP A 18 -8.51 -6.83 12.16
C ASP A 18 -9.61 -6.01 11.48
N SER A 19 -10.27 -5.12 12.24
CA SER A 19 -11.30 -4.23 11.71
C SER A 19 -10.73 -3.25 10.68
N LEU A 20 -9.56 -2.66 10.98
CA LEU A 20 -8.86 -1.76 10.07
C LEU A 20 -8.39 -2.49 8.81
N GLN A 21 -7.76 -3.66 8.96
CA GLN A 21 -7.32 -4.47 7.83
C GLN A 21 -8.49 -4.86 6.92
N LYS A 22 -9.63 -5.24 7.50
CA LYS A 22 -10.84 -5.57 6.75
C LYS A 22 -11.38 -4.37 5.98
N ALA A 23 -11.50 -3.20 6.62
CA ALA A 23 -11.98 -1.99 5.96
C ALA A 23 -11.08 -1.56 4.79
N VAL A 24 -9.76 -1.57 5.00
CA VAL A 24 -8.78 -1.24 3.95
C VAL A 24 -8.85 -2.26 2.81
N THR A 25 -8.93 -3.56 3.12
CA THR A 25 -9.04 -4.61 2.10
C THR A 25 -10.29 -4.46 1.25
N GLN A 26 -11.44 -4.16 1.87
CA GLN A 26 -12.70 -3.95 1.17
C GLN A 26 -12.65 -2.74 0.23
N GLU A 27 -12.05 -1.63 0.68
CA GLU A 27 -11.93 -0.42 -0.14
C GLU A 27 -10.95 -0.62 -1.30
N LEU A 28 -9.81 -1.27 -1.05
CA LEU A 28 -8.86 -1.59 -2.11
C LEU A 28 -9.45 -2.54 -3.15
N GLU A 29 -10.23 -3.53 -2.73
CA GLU A 29 -10.95 -4.43 -3.64
C GLU A 29 -11.98 -3.68 -4.49
N LYS A 30 -12.73 -2.76 -3.88
CA LYS A 30 -13.67 -1.90 -4.61
C LYS A 30 -12.97 -1.03 -5.64
N LYS A 31 -11.85 -0.40 -5.26
CA LYS A 31 -11.02 0.41 -6.16
C LYS A 31 -10.45 -0.42 -7.30
N ARG A 32 -9.96 -1.64 -7.02
CA ARG A 32 -9.49 -2.58 -8.04
C ARG A 32 -10.56 -2.89 -9.08
N ARG A 33 -11.79 -3.16 -8.65
CA ARG A 33 -12.92 -3.44 -9.55
C ARG A 33 -13.33 -2.24 -10.41
N LEU A 34 -13.03 -1.03 -9.96
CA LEU A 34 -13.22 0.20 -10.74
C LEU A 34 -12.07 0.47 -11.70
N GLY A 35 -11.11 -0.45 -11.82
CA GLY A 35 -9.91 -0.27 -12.64
C GLY A 35 -8.88 0.67 -12.01
N GLN A 36 -8.97 0.97 -10.71
CA GLN A 36 -7.95 1.77 -10.03
C GLN A 36 -6.89 0.87 -9.40
N TYR A 37 -5.67 1.38 -9.30
CA TYR A 37 -4.58 0.73 -8.58
C TYR A 37 -4.27 1.46 -7.28
N ALA A 38 -3.58 0.77 -6.37
CA ALA A 38 -3.10 1.32 -5.12
C ALA A 38 -1.58 1.29 -5.06
N VAL A 39 -0.98 2.30 -4.46
CA VAL A 39 0.47 2.35 -4.19
C VAL A 39 0.68 2.15 -2.69
N VAL A 40 1.38 1.09 -2.31
CA VAL A 40 1.70 0.76 -0.92
C VAL A 40 3.21 0.81 -0.72
N TRP A 41 3.66 1.37 0.40
CA TRP A 41 5.09 1.37 0.71
C TRP A 41 5.46 0.05 1.40
N ARG A 42 6.26 -0.78 0.73
CA ARG A 42 6.73 -2.07 1.25
C ARG A 42 8.20 -2.27 0.90
N ASP A 43 8.93 -2.93 1.79
CA ASP A 43 10.32 -3.36 1.54
C ASP A 43 11.29 -2.24 1.12
N GLY A 44 11.01 -1.00 1.54
CA GLY A 44 11.88 0.15 1.28
C GLY A 44 11.49 0.98 0.05
N GLY A 45 10.42 0.64 -0.67
CA GLY A 45 9.95 1.41 -1.82
C GLY A 45 8.44 1.35 -2.07
N PRO A 46 7.95 2.10 -3.06
CA PRO A 46 6.56 2.06 -3.50
C PRO A 46 6.29 0.80 -4.34
N VAL A 47 5.27 0.05 -3.96
CA VAL A 47 4.76 -1.15 -4.67
C VAL A 47 3.36 -0.84 -5.16
N MET A 48 3.13 -1.01 -6.46
CA MET A 48 1.83 -0.78 -7.08
C MET A 48 1.04 -2.10 -7.15
N ILE A 49 -0.22 -2.07 -6.76
CA ILE A 49 -1.11 -3.23 -6.69
C ILE A 49 -2.40 -2.90 -7.44
N GLY A 50 -2.69 -3.66 -8.49
CA GLY A 50 -3.88 -3.50 -9.34
C GLY A 50 -3.57 -3.92 -10.78
N GLU A 51 -4.57 -4.41 -11.50
CA GLU A 51 -4.40 -4.84 -12.91
C GLU A 51 -4.11 -3.67 -13.85
N ASP A 52 -4.65 -2.49 -13.51
CA ASP A 52 -4.43 -1.23 -14.21
C ASP A 52 -3.20 -0.46 -13.68
N ALA A 53 -2.40 -1.08 -12.79
CA ALA A 53 -1.15 -0.47 -12.38
C ALA A 53 -0.22 -0.36 -13.59
N PRO A 54 0.48 0.78 -13.77
CA PRO A 54 1.44 0.90 -14.85
C PRO A 54 2.50 -0.19 -14.67
N LYS A 55 2.67 -1.02 -15.71
CA LYS A 55 3.74 -2.01 -15.74
C LYS A 55 5.03 -1.22 -15.71
N ALA A 56 5.74 -1.27 -14.58
CA ALA A 56 7.04 -0.67 -14.45
C ALA A 56 7.91 -1.20 -15.59
N SER A 57 8.14 -0.37 -16.60
CA SER A 57 9.36 -0.50 -17.40
C SER A 57 10.51 -0.40 -16.41
N GLU A 58 11.50 -1.25 -16.60
CA GLU A 58 12.59 -1.55 -15.68
C GLU A 58 13.42 -0.32 -15.30
N ASN A 59 12.96 0.53 -14.37
CA ASN A 59 13.85 1.43 -13.63
C ASN A 59 13.18 2.02 -12.37
N PRO A 60 13.56 1.61 -11.14
CA PRO A 60 13.00 2.16 -9.90
C PRO A 60 13.68 3.47 -9.45
N ALA A 61 14.04 4.38 -10.36
CA ALA A 61 14.81 5.57 -10.02
C ALA A 61 14.43 6.86 -10.79
N SER A 62 13.13 7.15 -10.98
CA SER A 62 12.75 8.45 -11.52
C SER A 62 11.35 8.90 -11.08
N TYR A 63 11.23 9.38 -9.84
CA TYR A 63 10.15 10.29 -9.44
C TYR A 63 10.68 11.62 -8.89
N GLU A 64 11.97 11.94 -9.08
CA GLU A 64 12.58 13.20 -8.63
C GLU A 64 12.86 14.23 -9.73
N THR A 65 12.60 13.94 -11.00
CA THR A 65 12.86 14.89 -12.10
C THR A 65 11.59 15.25 -12.85
N ASP A 66 10.67 15.96 -12.19
CA ASP A 66 9.77 16.90 -12.87
C ASP A 66 9.17 17.95 -11.90
N LYS A 67 10.03 18.58 -11.09
CA LYS A 67 9.71 19.88 -10.47
C LYS A 67 10.68 20.91 -10.99
N SER A 68 10.43 21.36 -12.21
CA SER A 68 10.99 22.61 -12.72
C SER A 68 9.97 23.29 -13.62
N PHE A 69 9.08 24.07 -13.00
CA PHE A 69 8.41 25.23 -13.58
C PHE A 69 8.36 26.32 -12.51
#